data_AF-A0A0B2PJN8-F1
#
_entry.id   AF-A0A0B2PJN8-F1
#
_cell.length_a   1.000
_cell.length_b   1.000
_cell.length_c   1.000
_cell.angle_alpha   90.00
_cell.angle_beta   90.00
_cell.angle_gamma   90.00
#
_symmetry.space_group_name_H-M   'P 1'
#
loop_
_entity.id
_entity.type
_entity.pdbx_description
1 polymer ?
#
loop_
_entity_poly.entity_id
_entity_poly.type
_entity_poly.pdbx_seq_one_letter_code
_entity_poly.pdbx_strand_id
1 'polypeptide(L)' 'WDVLKPDISRFLDEFHANGVFPRGSNASFITLIPKLKDPQNLSQYRPISLIGCVYKIVAKLLANRLKRVM' A
#
# COMPACT_ATOMS: atom_id res chain seq x y z
N TRP A 1 -9.77 -6.94 -15.84
CA TRP A 1 -9.44 -7.89 -14.77
C TRP A 1 -8.64 -9.06 -15.33
N ASP A 2 -8.96 -9.49 -16.54
CA ASP A 2 -8.36 -10.65 -17.22
C ASP A 2 -6.83 -10.59 -17.36
N VAL A 3 -6.27 -9.38 -17.48
CA VAL A 3 -4.81 -9.17 -17.55
C VAL A 3 -4.13 -9.19 -16.17
N LEU A 4 -4.72 -8.54 -15.17
CA LEU A 4 -4.08 -8.33 -13.85
C LEU A 4 -4.34 -9.46 -12.85
N LYS A 5 -5.44 -10.20 -13.02
CA LYS A 5 -5.85 -11.27 -12.11
C LYS A 5 -4.75 -12.31 -11.89
N PRO A 6 -4.07 -12.85 -12.93
CA PRO A 6 -3.05 -13.89 -12.72
C PRO A 6 -1.91 -13.41 -11.83
N ASP A 7 -1.43 -12.18 -12.04
CA ASP A 7 -0.32 -11.62 -11.27
C ASP A 7 -0.70 -11.32 -9.82
N ILE A 8 -1.89 -10.75 -9.59
CA ILE A 8 -2.39 -10.46 -8.24
C ILE A 8 -2.65 -11.77 -7.48
N SER A 9 -3.26 -12.77 -8.13
CA SER A 9 -3.49 -14.09 -7.52
C SER A 9 -2.17 -14.75 -7.11
N ARG A 10 -1.20 -14.83 -8.03
CA ARG A 10 0.13 -15.40 -7.73
C ARG A 10 0.80 -14.69 -6.56
N PHE A 11 0.75 -13.36 -6.52
CA PHE A 11 1.32 -12.59 -5.41
C PHE A 11 0.64 -12.92 -4.07
N LEU A 12 -0.69 -13.02 -4.04
CA LEU A 12 -1.43 -13.34 -2.82
C LEU A 12 -1.15 -14.76 -2.36
N ASP A 13 -1.02 -15.71 -3.28
CA ASP A 13 -0.69 -17.11 -2.98
C ASP A 13 0.73 -17.23 -2.40
N GLU A 14 1.71 -16.54 -2.99
CA GLU A 14 3.09 -16.48 -2.48
C GLU A 14 3.16 -15.84 -1.10
N PHE A 15 2.46 -14.72 -0.89
CA PHE A 15 2.38 -14.07 0.41
C PHE A 15 1.70 -14.99 1.44
N HIS A 16 0.64 -15.69 1.07
CA HIS A 16 -0.07 -16.60 1.97
C HIS A 16 0.79 -17.80 2.36
N ALA A 17 1.52 -18.39 1.42
CA ALA A 17 2.36 -19.56 1.66
C ALA A 17 3.61 -19.22 2.48
N ASN A 18 4.25 -18.08 2.23
CA ASN A 18 5.56 -17.76 2.80
C ASN A 18 5.52 -16.67 3.88
N GLY A 19 4.45 -15.87 3.94
CA GLY A 19 4.34 -14.71 4.84
C GLY A 19 5.28 -13.55 4.50
N VAL A 20 5.92 -13.57 3.33
CA VAL A 20 6.92 -12.58 2.91
C VAL A 20 6.46 -11.83 1.66
N PHE A 21 6.82 -10.56 1.57
CA PHE A 21 6.63 -9.78 0.35
C PHE A 21 7.80 -9.98 -0.61
N PRO A 22 7.54 -10.16 -1.93
CA PRO A 22 8.59 -10.11 -2.94
C PRO A 22 9.38 -8.80 -2.85
N ARG A 23 10.69 -8.86 -3.11
CA ARG A 23 11.58 -7.70 -2.99
C ARG A 23 11.06 -6.52 -3.82
N GLY A 24 11.07 -5.33 -3.21
CA GLY A 24 10.59 -4.10 -3.86
C GLY A 24 9.08 -3.88 -3.78
N SER A 25 8.28 -4.87 -3.37
CA SER A 25 6.82 -4.73 -3.29
C SER A 25 6.35 -3.77 -2.20
N ASN A 26 7.20 -3.51 -1.20
CA ASN A 26 7.00 -2.53 -0.13
C ASN A 26 7.76 -1.21 -0.37
N ALA A 27 8.36 -1.03 -1.54
CA ALA A 27 9.00 0.23 -1.90
C ALA A 27 7.95 1.35 -1.91
N SER A 28 8.33 2.51 -1.38
CA SER A 28 7.44 3.67 -1.33
C SER A 28 8.20 4.96 -1.57
N PHE A 29 7.50 5.94 -2.13
CA PHE A 29 8.00 7.30 -2.29
C PHE A 29 7.25 8.23 -1.36
N ILE A 30 7.95 9.14 -0.70
CA ILE A 30 7.32 10.20 0.07
C ILE A 30 7.09 11.39 -0.86
N THR A 31 5.85 11.87 -0.92
CA THR A 31 5.52 13.13 -1.59
C THR A 31 4.81 14.07 -0.63
N LEU A 32 4.93 15.37 -0.88
CA LEU A 32 4.36 16.42 -0.06
C LEU A 32 3.11 16.97 -0.74
N ILE A 33 1.94 16.82 -0.10
CA ILE A 33 0.69 17.42 -0.57
C ILE A 33 0.47 18.75 0.17
N PRO A 34 0.27 19.88 -0.53
CA PRO A 34 0.01 21.15 0.11
C PRO A 34 -1.34 21.13 0.85
N LYS A 35 -1.40 21.68 2.07
CA LYS A 35 -2.65 21.80 2.87
C LYS A 35 -3.46 23.05 2.48
N LEU A 36 -2.82 24.03 1.88
CA LEU A 36 -3.38 25.32 1.47
C LEU A 36 -2.79 25.75 0.12
N LYS A 37 -3.41 26.76 -0.52
CA LYS A 37 -3.11 27.15 -1.91
C LYS A 37 -1.65 27.57 -2.14
N ASP A 38 -1.09 28.36 -1.23
CA ASP A 38 0.25 28.96 -1.36
C ASP A 38 1.11 28.66 -0.11
N PRO A 39 1.63 27.43 0.03
CA PRO A 39 2.40 27.03 1.20
C PRO A 39 3.80 27.69 1.21
N GLN A 40 4.11 28.38 2.31
CA GLN A 40 5.37 29.08 2.56
C GLN A 40 6.32 28.30 3.47
N ASN A 41 5.80 27.33 4.25
CA ASN A 41 6.58 26.57 5.24
C ASN A 41 6.33 25.06 5.11
N LEU A 42 7.32 24.24 5.44
CA LEU A 42 7.21 22.76 5.37
C LEU A 42 6.06 22.20 6.22
N SER A 43 5.72 22.85 7.34
CA SER A 43 4.59 22.47 8.21
C SER A 43 3.22 22.57 7.51
N GLN A 44 3.13 23.33 6.41
CA GLN A 44 1.93 23.49 5.59
C GLN A 44 1.78 22.40 4.54
N TYR A 45 2.70 21.43 4.50
CA TYR A 45 2.57 20.22 3.69
C TYR A 45 2.16 19.03 4.57
N ARG A 46 1.45 18.09 3.95
CA ARG A 46 1.18 16.77 4.52
C ARG A 46 2.03 15.75 3.75
N PRO A 47 2.98 15.06 4.40
CA PRO A 47 3.67 13.96 3.76
C PRO A 47 2.69 12.80 3.54
N ILE A 48 2.73 12.19 2.36
CA ILE A 48 2.03 10.94 2.06
C ILE A 48 3.01 9.94 1.43
N SER A 49 2.89 8.68 1.81
CA SER A 49 3.63 7.58 1.20
C SER A 49 2.87 7.01 0.00
N LEU A 50 3.46 7.15 -1.18
CA LEU A 50 3.03 6.47 -2.40
C LEU A 50 3.62 5.06 -2.40
N ILE A 51 2.81 4.11 -1.95
CA ILE A 51 3.14 2.67 -1.93
C ILE A 51 2.30 1.92 -2.96
N GLY A 52 2.87 0.84 -3.53
CA GLY A 52 2.23 0.00 -4.53
C GLY A 52 0.86 -0.53 -4.12
N CYS A 53 -0.07 -0.62 -5.08
CA CYS A 53 -1.44 -1.06 -4.82
C CYS A 53 -1.52 -2.50 -4.30
N VAL A 54 -0.63 -3.38 -4.75
CA VAL A 54 -0.59 -4.79 -4.35
C VAL A 54 -0.33 -4.95 -2.85
N TYR A 55 0.57 -4.15 -2.27
CA TYR A 55 0.77 -4.08 -0.82
C TYR A 55 -0.53 -3.67 -0.09
N LYS A 56 -1.25 -2.68 -0.63
CA LYS A 56 -2.51 -2.19 -0.03
C LYS A 56 -3.61 -3.26 -0.03
N ILE A 57 -3.64 -4.14 -1.04
CA ILE A 57 -4.59 -5.27 -1.09
C ILE A 57 -4.36 -6.19 0.11
N VAL A 58 -3.11 -6.61 0.34
CA VAL A 58 -2.76 -7.46 1.49
C VAL A 58 -3.07 -6.77 2.81
N ALA A 59 -2.67 -5.50 2.95
CA ALA A 59 -2.94 -4.72 4.17
C ALA A 59 -4.45 -4.65 4.47
N LYS A 60 -5.28 -4.45 3.45
CA LYS A 60 -6.75 -4.44 3.61
C LYS A 60 -7.29 -5.81 4.00
N LEU A 61 -6.78 -6.89 3.40
CA LEU A 61 -7.17 -8.25 3.74
C LEU A 61 -6.86 -8.57 5.20
N LEU A 62 -5.66 -8.23 5.68
CA LEU A 62 -5.27 -8.41 7.08
C LEU A 62 -6.11 -7.56 8.03
N ALA A 63 -6.35 -6.28 7.70
CA ALA A 63 -7.22 -5.42 8.50
C ALA A 63 -8.64 -5.98 8.63
N ASN A 64 -9.18 -6.55 7.55
CA ASN A 64 -10.50 -7.20 7.58
C ASN A 64 -10.51 -8.48 8.43
N ARG A 65 -9.39 -9.22 8.51
CA ARG A 65 -9.25 -10.38 9.41
C ARG A 65 -9.18 -9.93 10.87
N LEU A 66 -8.38 -8.91 11.16
CA LEU A 66 -8.26 -8.33 12.50
C LEU A 66 -9.60 -7.79 13.02
N LYS A 67 -10.39 -7.14 12.16
CA LYS A 67 -11.74 -6.65 12.51
C LYS A 67 -12.70 -7.73 13.02
N ARG A 68 -12.46 -9.02 12.73
CA ARG A 68 -13.34 -10.10 13.23
C ARG A 68 -13.04 -10.52 14.66
N VAL A 69 -11.86 -10.19 15.16
CA VAL A 69 -11.37 -10.60 16.49
C VAL A 69 -11.16 -9.41 17.43
N MET A 70 -11.45 -8.21 16.97
CA MET A 70 -11.42 -6.94 17.71
C MET A 70 -12.82 -6.34 17.69
#